data_AF-A0AAV3BBM6-F1
#
_entry.id   AF-A0AAV3BBM6-F1
#
_cell.length_a   1.000
_cell.length_b   1.000
_cell.length_c   1.000
_cell.angle_alpha   90.00
_cell.angle_beta   90.00
_cell.angle_gamma   90.00
#
_symmetry.space_group_name_H-M   'P 1'
#
loop_
_entity.id
_entity.type
_entity.pdbx_description
1 polymer ?
#
loop_
_entity_poly.entity_id
_entity_poly.type
_entity_poly.pdbx_seq_one_letter_code
_entity_poly.pdbx_strand_id
1 'polypeptide(L)'
;MSGNERITLELCKESDIKDGEMREFEVLGSSILLVKSNGTFSAVGNKCSHYGAPLSKGSLAGDRVRCPWHGACFNVKTGDIEEFPGLDSLPCFTVKVENGSVHIVTSKKALENVKRVKAMSRHCASDRSIVAIIGTGPAALVCAETLRQEGYTGQIIMVTKEKHLPYDRTKLSKAMNAKPEDIYLRTKEFFSQYDIEVRMEKEAVSVNTDEARVKFRDGSFLQYSQLLIATGSR
;
A
#
# COMPACT_ATOMS: atom_id res chain seq x y z
N MET A 1 9.40 -18.16 23.80
CA MET A 1 10.45 -17.90 22.78
C MET A 1 10.03 -16.69 21.97
N SER A 2 10.83 -15.63 21.92
CA SER A 2 10.47 -14.38 21.25
C SER A 2 10.31 -14.61 19.74
N GLY A 3 9.16 -14.27 19.15
CA GLY A 3 8.88 -14.44 17.71
C GLY A 3 9.80 -13.66 16.74
N ASN A 4 10.79 -12.93 17.27
CA ASN A 4 11.79 -12.16 16.53
C ASN A 4 13.10 -12.92 16.27
N GLU A 5 13.28 -14.11 16.82
CA GLU A 5 14.47 -14.91 16.56
C GLU A 5 14.63 -15.19 15.06
N ARG A 6 15.79 -14.87 14.51
CA ARG A 6 16.09 -15.09 13.10
C ARG A 6 16.38 -16.57 12.87
N ILE A 7 15.71 -17.14 11.87
CA ILE A 7 15.90 -18.50 11.40
C ILE A 7 16.39 -18.47 9.96
N THR A 8 17.23 -19.43 9.60
CA THR A 8 17.68 -19.67 8.23
C THR A 8 17.16 -21.03 7.80
N LEU A 9 16.47 -21.08 6.66
CA LEU A 9 15.88 -22.30 6.13
C LEU A 9 16.29 -22.43 4.66
N GLU A 10 16.74 -23.62 4.27
CA GLU A 10 16.99 -23.94 2.87
C GLU A 10 15.64 -24.08 2.14
N LEU A 11 15.53 -23.48 0.95
CA LEU A 11 14.34 -23.56 0.10
C LEU A 11 14.53 -24.57 -1.04
N CYS A 12 15.61 -24.42 -1.79
CA CYS A 12 15.93 -25.27 -2.96
C CYS A 12 17.40 -25.11 -3.37
N LYS A 13 17.83 -25.90 -4.36
CA LYS A 13 19.11 -25.66 -5.03
C LYS A 13 19.00 -24.49 -5.99
N GLU A 14 20.10 -23.79 -6.21
CA GLU A 14 20.17 -22.68 -7.16
C GLU A 14 19.81 -23.10 -8.60
N SER A 15 20.09 -24.36 -8.96
CA SER A 15 19.75 -24.95 -10.25
C SER A 15 18.25 -25.22 -10.44
N ASP A 16 17.47 -25.24 -9.35
CA ASP A 16 16.06 -25.64 -9.39
C ASP A 16 15.15 -24.53 -9.91
N ILE A 17 15.61 -23.28 -9.90
CA ILE A 17 14.89 -22.10 -10.39
C ILE A 17 15.73 -21.46 -11.49
N LYS A 18 15.19 -21.41 -12.71
CA LYS A 18 15.86 -20.73 -13.83
C LYS A 18 15.64 -19.23 -13.76
N ASP A 19 16.47 -18.48 -14.46
CA ASP A 19 16.27 -17.04 -14.55
C ASP A 19 14.94 -16.72 -15.25
N GLY A 20 14.19 -15.77 -14.70
CA GLY A 20 12.82 -15.46 -15.14
C GLY A 20 11.75 -16.41 -14.59
N GLU A 21 12.09 -17.31 -13.65
CA GLU A 21 11.12 -18.16 -12.97
C GLU A 21 10.79 -17.65 -11.56
N MET A 22 9.59 -18.01 -11.11
CA MET A 22 9.14 -17.84 -9.74
C MET A 22 8.52 -19.13 -9.22
N ARG A 23 8.68 -19.41 -7.92
CA ARG A 23 8.14 -20.61 -7.28
C ARG A 23 7.68 -20.31 -5.86
N GLU A 24 6.57 -20.95 -5.50
CA GLU A 24 6.02 -20.94 -4.15
C GLU A 24 6.73 -21.94 -3.23
N PHE A 25 7.01 -21.51 -2.02
CA PHE A 25 7.54 -22.33 -0.93
C PHE A 25 6.72 -22.10 0.34
N GLU A 26 6.48 -23.17 1.08
CA GLU A 26 5.86 -23.09 2.40
C GLU A 26 6.95 -23.03 3.48
N VAL A 27 6.91 -21.98 4.31
CA VAL A 27 7.87 -21.75 5.37
C VAL A 27 7.09 -21.51 6.67
N LEU A 28 7.10 -22.51 7.55
CA LEU A 28 6.37 -22.48 8.84
C LEU A 28 4.89 -22.09 8.68
N GLY A 29 4.20 -22.66 7.69
CA GLY A 29 2.78 -22.37 7.40
C GLY A 29 2.51 -21.07 6.65
N SER A 30 3.56 -20.31 6.29
CA SER A 30 3.45 -19.09 5.49
C SER A 30 3.93 -19.34 4.05
N SER A 31 3.20 -18.80 3.07
CA SER A 31 3.50 -18.99 1.65
C SER A 31 4.39 -17.86 1.13
N ILE A 32 5.56 -18.25 0.61
CA ILE A 32 6.64 -17.36 0.15
C ILE A 32 6.84 -17.57 -1.34
N LEU A 33 7.04 -16.48 -2.08
CA LEU A 33 7.38 -16.50 -3.49
C LEU A 33 8.87 -16.22 -3.63
N LEU A 34 9.62 -17.22 -4.07
CA LEU A 34 11.01 -17.08 -4.48
C LEU A 34 11.04 -16.78 -5.98
N VAL A 35 11.82 -15.78 -6.38
CA VAL A 35 11.96 -15.34 -7.76
C VAL A 35 13.43 -15.28 -8.11
N LYS A 36 13.82 -15.76 -9.30
CA LYS A 36 15.15 -15.51 -9.88
C LYS A 36 15.00 -14.60 -11.08
N SER A 37 15.63 -13.43 -11.04
CA SER A 37 15.58 -12.44 -12.11
C SER A 37 16.95 -11.81 -12.29
N ASN A 38 17.45 -11.79 -13.54
CA ASN A 38 18.77 -11.31 -13.90
C ASN A 38 19.89 -11.93 -13.03
N GLY A 39 19.81 -13.23 -12.80
CA GLY A 39 20.75 -14.02 -12.00
C GLY A 39 20.65 -13.81 -10.49
N THR A 40 19.75 -12.95 -10.01
CA THR A 40 19.62 -12.62 -8.58
C THR A 40 18.34 -13.21 -8.01
N PHE A 41 18.42 -13.78 -6.80
CA PHE A 41 17.25 -14.26 -6.08
C PHE A 41 16.64 -13.19 -5.18
N SER A 42 15.32 -13.14 -5.15
CA SER A 42 14.53 -12.34 -4.23
C SER A 42 13.38 -13.17 -3.65
N ALA A 43 13.01 -12.92 -2.39
CA ALA A 43 11.89 -13.59 -1.74
C ALA A 43 10.89 -12.58 -1.18
N VAL A 44 9.62 -12.73 -1.56
CA VAL A 44 8.50 -11.90 -1.10
C VAL A 44 7.35 -12.76 -0.61
N GLY A 45 6.37 -12.15 0.06
CA GLY A 45 5.12 -12.85 0.40
C GLY A 45 4.39 -13.30 -0.87
N ASN A 46 3.92 -14.55 -0.91
CA ASN A 46 3.23 -15.08 -2.10
C ASN A 46 1.76 -14.64 -2.21
N LYS A 47 1.15 -14.16 -1.11
CA LYS A 47 -0.24 -13.72 -1.13
C LYS A 47 -0.31 -12.25 -1.53
N CYS A 48 -1.06 -11.94 -2.59
CA CYS A 48 -1.34 -10.57 -3.00
C CYS A 48 -1.95 -9.78 -1.84
N SER A 49 -1.40 -8.59 -1.54
CA SER A 49 -1.83 -7.73 -0.44
C SER A 49 -3.26 -7.20 -0.56
N HIS A 50 -3.88 -7.30 -1.74
CA HIS A 50 -5.24 -6.88 -2.00
C HIS A 50 -6.27 -7.92 -1.48
N TYR A 51 -6.43 -9.04 -2.19
CA TYR A 51 -7.40 -10.11 -1.84
C TYR A 51 -6.78 -11.49 -1.62
N GLY A 52 -5.45 -11.58 -1.49
CA GLY A 52 -4.78 -12.82 -1.07
C GLY A 52 -4.52 -13.85 -2.17
N ALA A 53 -4.73 -13.50 -3.45
CA ALA A 53 -4.40 -14.36 -4.58
C ALA A 53 -2.95 -14.86 -4.51
N PRO A 54 -2.67 -16.13 -4.84
CA PRO A 54 -1.30 -16.64 -4.91
C PRO A 54 -0.58 -16.04 -6.13
N LEU A 55 0.45 -15.23 -5.89
CA LEU A 55 1.26 -14.56 -6.91
C LEU A 55 2.07 -15.56 -7.74
N SER A 56 2.37 -16.74 -7.19
CA SER A 56 2.92 -17.90 -7.91
C SER A 56 2.05 -18.37 -9.08
N LYS A 57 0.76 -18.01 -9.10
CA LYS A 57 -0.17 -18.26 -10.21
C LYS A 57 -0.36 -17.05 -11.14
N GLY A 58 0.37 -15.97 -10.89
CA GLY A 58 0.40 -14.76 -11.71
C GLY A 58 1.37 -14.86 -12.87
N SER A 59 1.81 -13.70 -13.37
CA SER A 59 2.84 -13.59 -14.39
C SER A 59 4.03 -12.76 -13.90
N LEU A 60 5.24 -13.20 -14.24
CA LEU A 60 6.48 -12.49 -13.97
C LEU A 60 7.00 -11.86 -15.27
N ALA A 61 7.36 -10.58 -15.21
CA ALA A 61 8.03 -9.88 -16.30
C ALA A 61 9.16 -9.01 -15.72
N GLY A 62 10.41 -9.42 -15.96
CA GLY A 62 11.57 -8.82 -15.29
C GLY A 62 11.43 -8.93 -13.77
N ASP A 63 11.55 -7.80 -13.07
CA ASP A 63 11.42 -7.74 -11.60
C ASP A 63 9.98 -7.50 -11.13
N ARG A 64 8.97 -7.71 -11.99
CA ARG A 64 7.57 -7.34 -11.70
C ARG A 64 6.68 -8.57 -11.73
N VAL A 65 6.02 -8.86 -10.62
CA VAL A 65 5.01 -9.93 -10.54
C VAL A 65 3.61 -9.33 -10.59
N ARG A 66 2.77 -9.81 -11.51
CA ARG A 66 1.38 -9.39 -11.68
C ARG A 66 0.42 -10.43 -11.12
N CYS A 67 -0.45 -9.98 -10.23
CA CYS A 67 -1.48 -10.78 -9.59
C CYS A 67 -2.50 -11.32 -10.61
N PRO A 68 -2.88 -12.62 -10.53
CA PRO A 68 -3.77 -13.24 -11.51
C PRO A 68 -5.25 -12.84 -11.38
N TRP A 69 -5.67 -12.19 -10.29
CA TRP A 69 -7.09 -11.86 -10.08
C TRP A 69 -7.47 -10.48 -10.63
N HIS A 70 -6.81 -9.43 -10.14
CA HIS A 70 -7.19 -8.04 -10.45
C HIS A 70 -6.03 -7.23 -11.02
N GLY A 71 -4.92 -7.88 -11.38
CA GLY A 71 -3.81 -7.25 -12.08
C GLY A 71 -2.88 -6.38 -11.22
N ALA A 72 -3.06 -6.32 -9.89
CA ALA A 72 -2.11 -5.61 -9.01
C ALA A 72 -0.68 -6.09 -9.26
N CYS A 73 0.28 -5.17 -9.35
CA CYS A 73 1.65 -5.49 -9.72
C CYS A 73 2.63 -5.06 -8.63
N PHE A 74 3.62 -5.89 -8.36
CA PHE A 74 4.60 -5.68 -7.30
C PHE A 74 6.02 -5.87 -7.82
N ASN A 75 6.93 -5.06 -7.31
CA ASN A 75 8.36 -5.26 -7.51
C ASN A 75 8.84 -6.42 -6.64
N VAL A 76 9.46 -7.44 -7.22
CA VAL A 76 9.91 -8.62 -6.45
C VAL A 76 11.17 -8.37 -5.63
N LYS A 77 11.95 -7.32 -5.95
CA LYS A 77 13.15 -6.94 -5.22
C LYS A 77 12.84 -6.10 -3.98
N THR A 78 11.92 -5.15 -4.11
CA THR A 78 11.55 -4.26 -3.00
C THR A 78 10.27 -4.69 -2.29
N GLY A 79 9.46 -5.54 -2.92
CA GLY A 79 8.10 -5.89 -2.51
C GLY A 79 7.09 -4.78 -2.75
N ASP A 80 7.51 -3.61 -3.23
CA ASP A 80 6.62 -2.46 -3.35
C ASP A 80 5.51 -2.70 -4.36
N ILE A 81 4.31 -2.23 -4.04
CA ILE A 81 3.24 -2.15 -5.01
C ILE A 81 3.55 -1.06 -6.04
N GLU A 82 3.47 -1.42 -7.32
CA GLU A 82 3.72 -0.53 -8.45
C GLU A 82 2.45 -0.28 -9.28
N GLU A 83 1.50 -1.22 -9.26
CA GLU A 83 0.19 -1.03 -9.89
C GLU A 83 -0.93 -1.50 -8.96
N PHE A 84 -1.94 -0.64 -8.81
CA PHE A 84 -3.18 -0.83 -8.05
C PHE A 84 -4.03 -1.96 -8.67
N PRO A 85 -5.06 -2.54 -7.99
CA PRO A 85 -5.92 -1.95 -6.95
C PRO A 85 -5.52 -2.14 -5.47
N GLY A 86 -4.43 -2.85 -5.15
CA GLY A 86 -3.96 -2.97 -3.76
C GLY A 86 -3.46 -1.64 -3.18
N LEU A 87 -3.35 -1.53 -1.85
CA LEU A 87 -2.73 -0.36 -1.18
C LEU A 87 -1.38 -0.68 -0.55
N ASP A 88 -1.20 -1.92 -0.11
CA ASP A 88 -0.04 -2.34 0.64
C ASP A 88 0.96 -3.08 -0.25
N SER A 89 2.22 -2.97 0.12
CA SER A 89 3.32 -3.73 -0.47
C SER A 89 3.42 -5.13 0.13
N LEU A 90 4.23 -5.99 -0.48
CA LEU A 90 4.53 -7.31 0.01
C LEU A 90 5.62 -7.26 1.09
N PRO A 91 5.58 -8.18 2.08
CA PRO A 91 6.74 -8.43 2.93
C PRO A 91 7.90 -8.95 2.07
N CYS A 92 9.12 -8.59 2.45
CA CYS A 92 10.35 -9.05 1.81
C CYS A 92 11.19 -9.84 2.81
N PHE A 93 11.88 -10.85 2.31
CA PHE A 93 12.71 -11.72 3.11
C PHE A 93 14.13 -11.74 2.54
N THR A 94 15.11 -11.88 3.43
CA THR A 94 16.51 -11.94 3.01
C THR A 94 16.77 -13.31 2.38
N VAL A 95 17.38 -13.32 1.19
CA VAL A 95 17.83 -14.54 0.53
C VAL A 95 19.35 -14.64 0.62
N LYS A 96 19.85 -15.83 0.90
CA LYS A 96 21.28 -16.16 0.87
C LYS A 96 21.51 -17.34 -0.06
N VAL A 97 22.53 -17.25 -0.90
CA VAL A 97 22.96 -18.37 -1.76
C VAL A 97 24.33 -18.82 -1.25
N GLU A 98 24.42 -20.06 -0.79
CA GLU A 98 25.62 -20.63 -0.19
C GLU A 98 25.80 -22.05 -0.74
N ASN A 99 26.98 -22.34 -1.30
CA ASN A 99 27.33 -23.67 -1.85
C ASN A 99 26.30 -24.24 -2.85
N GLY A 100 25.65 -23.38 -3.64
CA GLY A 100 24.63 -23.80 -4.61
C GLY A 100 23.25 -24.08 -4.02
N SER A 101 23.02 -23.79 -2.74
CA SER A 101 21.71 -23.86 -2.07
C SER A 101 21.18 -22.45 -1.76
N VAL A 102 19.90 -22.25 -2.00
CA VAL A 102 19.18 -20.99 -1.76
C VAL A 102 18.46 -21.08 -0.43
N HIS A 103 18.74 -20.13 0.45
CA HIS A 103 18.21 -20.05 1.81
C HIS A 103 17.43 -18.76 2.01
N ILE A 104 16.40 -18.83 2.84
CA ILE A 104 15.67 -17.67 3.35
C ILE A 104 16.09 -17.40 4.79
N VAL A 105 16.32 -16.12 5.12
CA VAL A 105 16.51 -15.64 6.49
C VAL A 105 15.29 -14.82 6.89
N THR A 106 14.59 -15.26 7.93
CA THR A 106 13.32 -14.69 8.37
C THR A 106 13.11 -14.86 9.88
N SER A 107 11.94 -14.51 10.41
CA SER A 107 11.48 -14.81 11.77
C SER A 107 9.99 -15.15 11.75
N LYS A 108 9.47 -15.81 12.79
CA LYS A 108 8.02 -16.12 12.89
C LYS A 108 7.17 -14.85 12.74
N LYS A 109 7.56 -13.77 13.42
CA LYS A 109 6.86 -12.48 13.34
C LYS A 109 6.90 -11.87 11.92
N ALA A 110 8.02 -12.03 11.20
CA ALA A 110 8.11 -11.52 9.82
C ALA A 110 7.16 -12.28 8.88
N LEU A 111 6.98 -13.59 9.11
CA LEU A 111 6.10 -14.45 8.30
C LEU A 111 4.61 -14.19 8.53
N GLU A 112 4.22 -13.72 9.72
CA GLU A 112 2.83 -13.37 10.04
C GLU A 112 2.29 -12.18 9.22
N ASN A 113 3.19 -11.30 8.73
CA ASN A 113 2.80 -10.11 7.99
C ASN A 113 2.55 -10.44 6.51
N VAL A 114 1.31 -10.30 6.05
CA VAL A 114 0.95 -10.45 4.62
C VAL A 114 1.01 -9.11 3.88
N LYS A 115 1.06 -8.00 4.61
CA LYS A 115 1.01 -6.64 4.07
C LYS A 115 2.07 -5.77 4.71
N ARG A 116 2.64 -4.86 3.93
CA ARG A 116 3.62 -3.87 4.36
C ARG A 116 3.21 -2.49 3.86
N VAL A 117 3.04 -1.54 4.77
CA VAL A 117 2.89 -0.13 4.40
C VAL A 117 4.26 0.41 3.97
N LYS A 118 4.33 1.16 2.86
CA LYS A 118 5.56 1.82 2.44
C LYS A 118 6.00 2.85 3.47
N ALA A 119 7.31 3.06 3.60
CA ALA A 119 7.82 4.11 4.47
C ALA A 119 7.24 5.48 4.04
N MET A 120 6.87 6.28 5.02
CA MET A 120 6.21 7.56 4.81
C MET A 120 6.78 8.60 5.77
N SER A 121 6.94 9.81 5.24
CA SER A 121 7.25 10.99 6.03
C SER A 121 6.06 11.42 6.89
N ARG A 122 6.29 12.47 7.69
CA ARG A 122 5.33 13.06 8.61
C ARG A 122 5.31 14.57 8.47
N HIS A 123 4.29 15.20 9.02
CA HIS A 123 4.19 16.65 8.97
C HIS A 123 5.34 17.28 9.78
N CYS A 124 6.02 18.26 9.18
CA CYS A 124 7.02 19.07 9.85
C CYS A 124 6.40 20.45 10.16
N ALA A 125 6.38 20.85 11.44
CA ALA A 125 5.76 22.12 11.85
C ALA A 125 6.38 23.38 11.21
N SER A 126 7.59 23.28 10.66
CA SER A 126 8.26 24.37 9.93
C SER A 126 7.76 24.52 8.49
N ASP A 127 7.21 23.46 7.90
CA ASP A 127 6.60 23.50 6.57
C ASP A 127 5.15 24.00 6.69
N ARG A 128 4.88 25.18 6.16
CA ARG A 128 3.56 25.83 6.20
C ARG A 128 2.71 25.50 4.97
N SER A 129 3.22 24.71 4.03
CA SER A 129 2.47 24.37 2.82
C SER A 129 1.29 23.45 3.14
N ILE A 130 0.19 23.65 2.41
CA ILE A 130 -1.05 22.88 2.57
C ILE A 130 -1.44 22.31 1.21
N VAL A 131 -1.53 20.99 1.12
CA VAL A 131 -2.20 20.30 0.01
C VAL A 131 -3.64 20.00 0.46
N ALA A 132 -4.60 20.67 -0.16
CA ALA A 132 -6.01 20.38 0.00
C ALA A 132 -6.44 19.34 -1.05
N ILE A 133 -7.07 18.25 -0.61
CA ILE A 133 -7.59 17.19 -1.48
C ILE A 133 -9.11 17.12 -1.31
N ILE A 134 -9.86 17.52 -2.34
CA ILE A 134 -11.32 17.51 -2.32
C ILE A 134 -11.83 16.17 -2.86
N GLY A 135 -12.30 15.33 -1.94
CA GLY A 135 -12.66 13.93 -2.16
C GLY A 135 -11.87 13.00 -1.25
N THR A 136 -12.45 11.83 -0.96
CA THR A 136 -11.84 10.77 -0.12
C THR A 136 -11.90 9.39 -0.77
N GLY A 137 -12.06 9.35 -2.10
CA GLY A 137 -11.99 8.11 -2.88
C GLY A 137 -10.56 7.58 -3.02
N PRO A 138 -10.37 6.46 -3.75
CA PRO A 138 -9.05 5.84 -3.92
C PRO A 138 -8.03 6.79 -4.55
N ALA A 139 -8.43 7.64 -5.52
CA ALA A 139 -7.54 8.64 -6.11
C ALA A 139 -7.00 9.65 -5.07
N ALA A 140 -7.88 10.12 -4.18
CA ALA A 140 -7.51 11.05 -3.12
C ALA A 140 -6.57 10.39 -2.09
N LEU A 141 -6.90 9.16 -1.67
CA LEU A 141 -6.09 8.42 -0.71
C LEU A 141 -4.69 8.11 -1.25
N VAL A 142 -4.61 7.62 -2.50
CA VAL A 142 -3.32 7.32 -3.14
C VAL A 142 -2.48 8.60 -3.27
N CYS A 143 -3.08 9.74 -3.61
CA CYS A 143 -2.35 11.01 -3.61
C CYS A 143 -1.79 11.36 -2.23
N ALA A 144 -2.62 11.29 -1.18
CA ALA A 144 -2.20 11.60 0.19
C ALA A 144 -1.05 10.69 0.67
N GLU A 145 -1.16 9.38 0.45
CA GLU A 145 -0.10 8.43 0.81
C GLU A 145 1.16 8.66 -0.04
N THR A 146 1.03 8.88 -1.35
CA THR A 146 2.18 9.10 -2.24
C THR A 146 2.95 10.37 -1.85
N LEU A 147 2.25 11.46 -1.51
CA LEU A 147 2.90 12.67 -1.00
C LEU A 147 3.79 12.36 0.21
N ARG A 148 3.27 11.59 1.18
CA ARG A 148 4.07 11.16 2.34
C ARG A 148 5.21 10.22 1.96
N GLN A 149 4.98 9.29 1.03
CA GLN A 149 6.02 8.35 0.55
C GLN A 149 7.18 9.08 -0.14
N GLU A 150 6.87 10.14 -0.89
CA GLU A 150 7.86 10.97 -1.60
C GLU A 150 8.45 12.10 -0.72
N GLY A 151 8.19 12.07 0.59
CA GLY A 151 8.85 12.96 1.54
C GLY A 151 8.21 14.34 1.70
N TYR A 152 7.00 14.58 1.20
CA TYR A 152 6.29 15.84 1.45
C TYR A 152 5.99 15.99 2.94
N THR A 153 6.42 17.11 3.54
CA THR A 153 6.29 17.37 4.99
C THR A 153 5.26 18.44 5.35
N GLY A 154 4.63 19.10 4.38
CA GLY A 154 3.53 20.03 4.62
C GLY A 154 2.25 19.35 5.09
N GLN A 155 1.19 20.12 5.32
CA GLN A 155 -0.11 19.59 5.72
C GLN A 155 -0.81 18.94 4.53
N ILE A 156 -1.47 17.82 4.78
CA ILE A 156 -2.34 17.15 3.82
C ILE A 156 -3.73 17.11 4.44
N ILE A 157 -4.70 17.75 3.79
CA ILE A 157 -6.07 17.85 4.26
C ILE A 157 -6.99 17.26 3.19
N MET A 158 -7.49 16.06 3.45
CA MET A 158 -8.53 15.43 2.65
C MET A 158 -9.90 15.88 3.16
N VAL A 159 -10.82 16.20 2.24
CA VAL A 159 -12.15 16.70 2.59
C VAL A 159 -13.23 15.88 1.90
N THR A 160 -14.28 15.52 2.64
CA THR A 160 -15.44 14.83 2.09
C THR A 160 -16.74 15.30 2.71
N LYS A 161 -17.81 15.28 1.92
CA LYS A 161 -19.18 15.48 2.41
C LYS A 161 -19.74 14.26 3.14
N GLU A 162 -19.07 13.11 3.04
CA GLU A 162 -19.53 11.86 3.64
C GLU A 162 -19.18 11.81 5.13
N LYS A 163 -19.95 11.01 5.89
CA LYS A 163 -19.74 10.78 7.34
C LYS A 163 -18.72 9.68 7.66
N HIS A 164 -18.09 9.11 6.63
CA HIS A 164 -17.20 7.96 6.74
C HIS A 164 -15.78 8.30 6.27
N LEU A 165 -14.79 7.66 6.89
CA LEU A 165 -13.40 7.66 6.41
C LEU A 165 -13.30 7.05 5.00
N PRO A 166 -12.22 7.31 4.23
CA PRO A 166 -12.00 6.66 2.93
C PRO A 166 -12.29 5.15 2.97
N TYR A 167 -13.15 4.67 2.08
CA TYR A 167 -13.61 3.29 2.06
C TYR A 167 -13.69 2.71 0.65
N ASP A 168 -13.59 1.39 0.59
CA ASP A 168 -13.65 0.62 -0.65
C ASP A 168 -15.11 0.50 -1.11
N ARG A 169 -15.51 1.40 -2.02
CA ARG A 169 -16.84 1.39 -2.63
C ARG A 169 -17.13 0.10 -3.39
N THR A 170 -16.12 -0.63 -3.87
CA THR A 170 -16.35 -1.90 -4.59
C THR A 170 -16.89 -2.98 -3.66
N LYS A 171 -16.59 -2.90 -2.35
CA LYS A 171 -17.12 -3.84 -1.35
C LYS A 171 -18.60 -3.63 -1.07
N LEU A 172 -19.17 -2.45 -1.33
CA LEU A 172 -20.59 -2.19 -1.09
C LEU A 172 -21.52 -3.13 -1.87
N SER A 173 -21.10 -3.62 -3.04
CA SER A 173 -21.88 -4.58 -3.86
C SER A 173 -21.42 -6.03 -3.71
N LYS A 174 -20.40 -6.29 -2.87
CA LYS A 174 -19.74 -7.60 -2.74
C LYS A 174 -19.76 -8.16 -1.32
N ALA A 175 -19.91 -7.29 -0.32
CA ALA A 175 -19.93 -7.63 1.09
C ALA A 175 -21.15 -6.98 1.76
N MET A 176 -22.35 -7.49 1.43
CA MET A 176 -23.64 -6.90 1.82
C MET A 176 -23.87 -6.81 3.35
N ASN A 177 -23.13 -7.59 4.15
CA ASN A 177 -23.23 -7.62 5.61
C ASN A 177 -22.04 -6.94 6.32
N ALA A 178 -21.18 -6.24 5.58
CA ALA A 178 -20.01 -5.58 6.16
C ALA A 178 -20.42 -4.36 6.98
N LYS A 179 -19.77 -4.16 8.12
CA LYS A 179 -19.84 -2.89 8.85
C LYS A 179 -19.00 -1.85 8.10
N PRO A 180 -19.27 -0.54 8.26
CA PRO A 180 -18.47 0.49 7.61
C PRO A 180 -16.96 0.33 7.84
N GLU A 181 -16.57 -0.04 9.06
CA GLU A 181 -15.17 -0.19 9.46
C GLU A 181 -14.46 -1.35 8.72
N ASP A 182 -15.20 -2.38 8.31
CA ASP A 182 -14.67 -3.55 7.59
C ASP A 182 -14.26 -3.21 6.15
N ILE A 183 -14.76 -2.08 5.63
CA ILE A 183 -14.53 -1.63 4.25
C ILE A 183 -13.74 -0.33 4.17
N TYR A 184 -13.30 0.24 5.31
CA TYR A 184 -12.37 1.37 5.30
C TYR A 184 -11.05 0.96 4.63
N LEU A 185 -10.52 1.85 3.80
CA LEU A 185 -9.26 1.65 3.09
C LEU A 185 -8.08 1.75 4.07
N ARG A 186 -8.20 2.64 5.06
CA ARG A 186 -7.24 2.86 6.15
C ARG A 186 -7.97 3.16 7.46
N THR A 187 -7.34 2.84 8.59
CA THR A 187 -7.91 3.15 9.91
C THR A 187 -7.69 4.61 10.29
N LYS A 188 -8.38 5.08 11.33
CA LYS A 188 -8.16 6.43 11.87
C LYS A 188 -6.74 6.61 12.40
N GLU A 189 -6.19 5.57 13.01
CA GLU A 189 -4.85 5.53 13.58
C GLU A 189 -3.80 5.66 12.48
N PHE A 190 -4.03 5.06 11.30
CA PHE A 190 -3.15 5.23 10.14
C PHE A 190 -3.06 6.70 9.72
N PHE A 191 -4.20 7.38 9.54
CA PHE A 191 -4.22 8.80 9.15
C PHE A 191 -3.51 9.67 10.20
N SER A 192 -3.73 9.39 11.48
CA SER A 192 -3.09 10.09 12.59
C SER A 192 -1.58 9.83 12.65
N GLN A 193 -1.13 8.60 12.35
CA GLN A 193 0.27 8.22 12.35
C GLN A 193 1.10 8.97 11.30
N TYR A 194 0.50 9.29 10.15
CA TYR A 194 1.17 9.96 9.03
C TYR A 194 0.74 11.42 8.83
N ASP A 195 0.06 11.99 9.83
CA ASP A 195 -0.39 13.38 9.85
C ASP A 195 -1.17 13.77 8.58
N ILE A 196 -2.13 12.92 8.19
CA ILE A 196 -3.08 13.16 7.11
C ILE A 196 -4.42 13.49 7.75
N GLU A 197 -4.90 14.74 7.59
CA GLU A 197 -6.17 15.17 8.13
C GLU A 197 -7.31 14.74 7.21
N VAL A 198 -8.39 14.16 7.75
CA VAL A 198 -9.61 13.84 7.01
C VAL A 198 -10.79 14.62 7.61
N ARG A 199 -11.26 15.65 6.91
CA ARG A 199 -12.44 16.45 7.27
C ARG A 199 -13.69 15.84 6.65
N MET A 200 -14.42 15.07 7.45
CA MET A 200 -15.72 14.50 7.09
C MET A 200 -16.85 15.53 7.22
N GLU A 201 -17.99 15.25 6.61
CA GLU A 201 -19.20 16.10 6.64
C GLU A 201 -18.95 17.56 6.22
N LYS A 202 -17.95 17.77 5.36
CA LYS A 202 -17.59 19.08 4.79
C LYS A 202 -17.78 19.07 3.29
N GLU A 203 -18.85 19.72 2.83
CA GLU A 203 -19.13 19.85 1.40
C GLU A 203 -18.46 21.11 0.84
N ALA A 204 -17.46 20.92 -0.01
CA ALA A 204 -16.89 21.99 -0.84
C ALA A 204 -17.90 22.41 -1.92
N VAL A 205 -18.15 23.71 -2.04
CA VAL A 205 -19.14 24.27 -2.98
C VAL A 205 -18.55 25.19 -4.03
N SER A 206 -17.36 25.74 -3.80
CA SER A 206 -16.63 26.53 -4.81
C SER A 206 -15.14 26.61 -4.48
N VAL A 207 -14.34 26.90 -5.51
CA VAL A 207 -12.90 27.18 -5.40
C VAL A 207 -12.66 28.57 -5.95
N ASN A 208 -11.90 29.38 -5.21
CA ASN A 208 -11.38 30.65 -5.70
C ASN A 208 -9.86 30.48 -5.83
N THR A 209 -9.38 30.54 -7.08
CA THR A 209 -7.97 30.31 -7.43
C THR A 209 -7.09 31.53 -7.17
N ASP A 210 -7.65 32.74 -7.29
CA ASP A 210 -6.91 34.00 -7.06
C ASP A 210 -6.53 34.14 -5.57
N GLU A 211 -7.41 33.70 -4.68
CA GLU A 211 -7.19 33.69 -3.23
C GLU A 211 -6.70 32.33 -2.70
N ALA A 212 -6.51 31.33 -3.57
CA ALA A 212 -6.14 29.95 -3.22
C ALA A 212 -6.96 29.37 -2.04
N ARG A 213 -8.30 29.45 -2.15
CA ARG A 213 -9.25 28.99 -1.12
C ARG A 213 -10.34 28.08 -1.65
N VAL A 214 -10.72 27.08 -0.85
CA VAL A 214 -11.93 26.27 -1.05
C VAL A 214 -13.00 26.75 -0.08
N LYS A 215 -14.20 27.07 -0.58
CA LYS A 215 -15.35 27.46 0.24
C LYS A 215 -16.25 26.25 0.48
N PHE A 216 -16.70 26.10 1.72
CA PHE A 216 -17.62 25.05 2.16
C PHE A 216 -19.06 25.55 2.28
N ARG A 217 -20.02 24.62 2.26
CA ARG A 217 -21.47 24.93 2.33
C ARG A 217 -21.86 25.70 3.60
N ASP A 218 -21.17 25.46 4.71
CA ASP A 218 -21.40 26.14 5.99
C ASP A 218 -20.82 27.57 6.07
N GLY A 219 -20.25 28.07 4.97
CA GLY A 219 -19.64 29.39 4.88
C GLY A 219 -18.17 29.45 5.30
N SER A 220 -17.63 28.38 5.91
CA SER A 220 -16.19 28.29 6.21
C SER A 220 -15.35 28.10 4.94
N PHE A 221 -14.04 28.30 5.06
CA PHE A 221 -13.10 28.11 3.95
C PHE A 221 -11.82 27.41 4.41
N LEU A 222 -11.11 26.81 3.44
CA LEU A 222 -9.78 26.23 3.60
C LEU A 222 -8.81 26.92 2.64
N GLN A 223 -7.78 27.55 3.20
CA GLN A 223 -6.63 28.04 2.44
C GLN A 223 -5.76 26.87 2.01
N TYR A 224 -5.21 26.92 0.79
CA TYR A 224 -4.27 25.91 0.31
C TYR A 224 -3.06 26.53 -0.39
N SER A 225 -1.97 25.75 -0.44
CA SER A 225 -0.82 26.01 -1.31
C SER A 225 -0.96 25.25 -2.63
N GLN A 226 -1.51 24.04 -2.58
CA GLN A 226 -1.82 23.19 -3.73
C GLN A 226 -3.20 22.55 -3.54
N LEU A 227 -3.93 22.34 -4.64
CA LEU A 227 -5.28 21.78 -4.62
C LEU A 227 -5.37 20.58 -5.58
N LEU A 228 -5.88 19.46 -5.09
CA LEU A 228 -6.32 18.33 -5.90
C LEU A 228 -7.84 18.18 -5.80
N ILE A 229 -8.53 18.16 -6.94
CA ILE A 229 -9.96 17.82 -7.02
C ILE A 229 -10.07 16.34 -7.42
N ALA A 230 -10.41 15.49 -6.46
CA ALA A 230 -10.55 14.05 -6.59
C ALA A 230 -11.96 13.59 -6.17
N THR A 231 -12.99 14.32 -6.59
CA THR A 231 -14.39 14.11 -6.19
C THR A 231 -15.02 12.84 -6.76
N GLY A 232 -14.37 12.22 -7.74
CA GLY A 232 -14.96 11.17 -8.56
C GLY A 232 -16.16 11.68 -9.36
N SER A 233 -17.02 10.77 -9.77
CA SER A 233 -18.28 11.05 -10.48
C SER A 233 -19.50 10.74 -9.59
N ARG A 234 -20.67 11.18 -10.04
CA ARG A 234 -21.99 10.85 -9.50
C ARG A 234 -22.86 10.30 -10.63
#